data_AF-A0A8X7SCX0-F1
#
_entry.id   AF-A0A8X7SCX0-F1
#
_cell.length_a   1.000
_cell.length_b   1.000
_cell.length_c   1.000
_cell.angle_alpha   90.00
_cell.angle_beta   90.00
_cell.angle_gamma   90.00
#
_symmetry.space_group_name_H-M   'P 1'
#
loop_
_entity.id
_entity.type
_entity.pdbx_description
1 polymer ?
#
loop_
_entity_poly.entity_id
_entity_poly.type
_entity_poly.pdbx_seq_one_letter_code
_entity_poly.pdbx_strand_id
1 'polypeptide(L)'
;MHSRILRGIYASEGWFMKLIESNNNNFVTKDASKAHLFYLPFSSRVLQAPSETRKHFTKSIRALCNSDVVFGKDTSLPETFVRDPKKPLSNIGGKSATQRPTLAFFAGKPVHGYLRPILLSYRGNDKDPDLKIFGKLSRTKGKKNYLQFMKTSKHCICAKGVELGVVRALFVAEKDIPNLKKILMSVSERRYRQMQMRVKRVQKHFLWHAKAEKYDMFHMILHSVWFNRVFQIYV
;
A
#
# COMPACT_ATOMS: atom_id res chain seq x y z
N MET A 1 18.70 -18.80 4.08
CA MET A 1 17.99 -18.04 5.15
C MET A 1 17.46 -16.76 4.54
N HIS A 2 16.14 -16.53 4.52
CA HIS A 2 15.53 -15.34 3.90
C HIS A 2 15.91 -14.07 4.68
N SER A 3 16.47 -13.05 4.03
CA SER A 3 16.93 -11.83 4.70
C SER A 3 15.75 -10.89 4.99
N ARG A 4 15.66 -10.39 6.24
CA ARG A 4 14.58 -9.47 6.66
C ARG A 4 14.80 -8.09 6.03
N ILE A 5 14.14 -7.81 4.92
CA ILE A 5 14.15 -6.50 4.28
C ILE A 5 13.18 -5.58 5.04
N LEU A 6 13.71 -4.58 5.76
CA LEU A 6 12.91 -3.63 6.55
C LEU A 6 12.67 -2.27 5.87
N ARG A 7 13.13 -2.13 4.62
CA ARG A 7 13.12 -0.88 3.85
C ARG A 7 12.60 -1.13 2.43
N GLY A 8 11.90 -0.15 1.88
CA GLY A 8 11.35 -0.22 0.52
C GLY A 8 9.89 -0.66 0.50
N ILE A 9 9.38 -1.00 -0.69
CA ILE A 9 7.97 -1.41 -0.91
C ILE A 9 7.66 -2.80 -0.33
N TYR A 10 8.67 -3.67 -0.25
CA TYR A 10 8.56 -5.03 0.30
C TYR A 10 8.95 -5.09 1.78
N ALA A 11 9.00 -3.95 2.47
CA ALA A 11 9.39 -3.90 3.87
C ALA A 11 8.39 -4.64 4.78
N SER A 12 7.13 -4.74 4.38
CA SER A 12 6.06 -5.33 5.17
C SER A 12 6.34 -6.77 5.61
N GLU A 13 6.92 -7.60 4.75
CA GLU A 13 7.30 -8.98 5.09
C GLU A 13 8.37 -9.01 6.18
N GLY A 14 9.45 -8.24 6.00
CA GLY A 14 10.53 -8.18 6.98
C GLY A 14 10.06 -7.62 8.33
N TRP A 15 9.16 -6.63 8.32
CA TRP A 15 8.58 -6.07 9.54
C TRP A 15 7.68 -7.05 10.27
N PHE A 16 6.84 -7.79 9.54
CA PHE A 16 6.01 -8.85 10.10
C PHE A 16 6.88 -9.93 10.77
N MET A 17 7.90 -10.43 10.07
CA MET A 17 8.87 -11.40 10.62
C MET A 17 9.58 -10.86 11.86
N LYS A 18 10.07 -9.61 11.81
CA LYS A 18 10.77 -9.01 12.94
C LYS A 18 9.89 -8.93 14.19
N LEU A 19 8.62 -8.56 14.04
CA LEU A 19 7.69 -8.39 15.16
C LEU A 19 7.21 -9.75 15.67
N ILE A 20 6.92 -10.71 14.80
CA ILE A 20 6.48 -12.05 15.24
C ILE A 20 7.60 -12.77 16.02
N GLU A 21 8.85 -12.62 15.60
CA GLU A 21 10.04 -13.19 16.25
C GLU A 21 10.53 -12.40 17.47
N SER A 22 9.92 -11.23 17.77
CA SER A 22 10.38 -10.42 18.89
C SER A 22 10.01 -11.08 20.23
N ASN A 23 10.93 -11.06 21.19
CA ASN A 23 10.76 -11.68 22.52
C ASN A 23 9.58 -11.15 23.34
N ASN A 24 8.92 -10.08 22.89
CA ASN A 24 7.74 -9.52 23.52
C ASN A 24 6.42 -10.14 23.02
N ASN A 25 6.48 -11.11 22.12
CA ASN A 25 5.31 -11.68 21.46
C ASN A 25 5.28 -13.21 21.62
N ASN A 26 4.24 -13.73 22.27
CA ASN A 26 4.04 -15.18 22.50
C ASN A 26 3.51 -15.92 21.25
N PHE A 27 3.91 -15.49 20.04
CA PHE A 27 3.37 -15.99 18.77
C PHE A 27 4.23 -17.09 18.12
N VAL A 28 5.45 -17.33 18.63
CA VAL A 28 6.37 -18.32 18.05
C VAL A 28 6.61 -19.45 19.04
N THR A 29 6.53 -20.69 18.54
CA THR A 29 6.88 -21.91 19.28
C THR A 29 7.92 -22.70 18.48
N LYS A 30 8.86 -23.33 19.19
CA LYS A 30 9.79 -24.32 18.60
C LYS A 30 9.17 -25.71 18.52
N ASP A 31 8.12 -25.95 19.29
CA ASP A 31 7.35 -27.18 19.29
C ASP A 31 6.29 -27.12 18.19
N ALA A 32 6.49 -27.92 17.13
CA ALA A 32 5.59 -27.98 15.98
C ALA A 32 4.19 -28.48 16.34
N SER A 33 4.02 -29.26 17.42
CA SER A 33 2.70 -29.75 17.87
C SER A 33 1.85 -28.64 18.49
N LYS A 34 2.50 -27.59 19.00
CA LYS A 34 1.85 -26.39 19.57
C LYS A 34 1.63 -25.30 18.52
N ALA A 35 2.14 -25.47 17.31
CA ALA A 35 2.04 -24.46 16.26
C ALA A 35 0.63 -24.46 15.64
N HIS A 36 -0.02 -23.30 15.69
CA HIS A 36 -1.30 -23.07 15.03
C HIS A 36 -1.15 -22.70 13.54
N LEU A 37 0.03 -22.21 13.14
CA LEU A 37 0.37 -21.75 11.81
C LEU A 37 1.86 -21.99 11.55
N PHE A 38 2.21 -22.36 10.32
CA PHE A 38 3.59 -22.41 9.85
C PHE A 38 3.86 -21.22 8.91
N TYR A 39 4.88 -20.42 9.23
CA TYR A 39 5.33 -19.33 8.36
C TYR A 39 6.51 -19.79 7.52
N LEU A 40 6.38 -19.73 6.19
CA LEU A 40 7.40 -20.20 5.25
C LEU A 40 7.80 -19.03 4.32
N PRO A 41 8.97 -18.39 4.53
CA PRO A 41 9.38 -17.22 3.77
C PRO A 41 9.99 -17.61 2.42
N PHE A 42 9.14 -17.88 1.43
CA PHE A 42 9.56 -18.15 0.05
C PHE A 42 8.81 -17.26 -0.94
N SER A 43 9.47 -16.95 -2.06
CA SER A 43 8.84 -16.22 -3.17
C SER A 43 7.88 -17.14 -3.91
N SER A 44 6.66 -16.68 -4.17
CA SER A 44 5.68 -17.40 -5.01
C SER A 44 6.20 -17.66 -6.42
N ARG A 45 7.17 -16.87 -6.91
CA ARG A 45 7.84 -17.11 -8.21
C ARG A 45 8.75 -18.35 -8.21
N VAL A 46 9.24 -18.76 -7.04
CA VAL A 46 10.11 -19.93 -6.86
C VAL A 46 9.28 -21.21 -6.73
N LEU A 47 7.99 -21.09 -6.36
CA LEU A 47 7.03 -22.20 -6.41
C LEU A 47 6.43 -22.34 -7.82
N GLN A 48 7.24 -22.76 -8.79
CA GLN A 48 6.71 -23.49 -9.95
C GLN A 48 6.48 -24.95 -9.55
N ALA A 49 5.45 -25.19 -8.72
CA ALA A 49 4.89 -26.54 -8.48
C ALA A 49 3.55 -26.47 -7.71
N PRO A 50 2.46 -25.97 -8.32
CA PRO A 50 1.14 -25.96 -7.69
C PRO A 50 0.52 -27.35 -7.53
N SER A 51 1.11 -28.42 -8.07
CA SER A 51 0.61 -29.80 -8.04
C SER A 51 1.19 -30.60 -6.88
N GLU A 52 2.52 -30.57 -6.75
CA GLU A 52 3.32 -31.35 -5.81
C GLU A 52 3.13 -30.87 -4.38
N THR A 53 3.05 -29.54 -4.22
CA THR A 53 2.88 -28.93 -2.89
C THR A 53 1.41 -28.70 -2.53
N ARG A 54 0.47 -28.95 -3.46
CA ARG A 54 -0.98 -28.71 -3.27
C ARG A 54 -1.52 -29.42 -2.05
N LYS A 55 -1.22 -30.72 -1.94
CA LYS A 55 -1.71 -31.58 -0.84
C LYS A 55 -1.21 -31.11 0.53
N HIS A 56 -0.07 -30.42 0.58
CA HIS A 56 0.53 -29.92 1.82
C HIS A 56 0.04 -28.51 2.17
N PHE A 57 -0.24 -27.66 1.18
CA PHE A 57 -0.72 -26.29 1.40
C PHE A 57 -2.26 -26.16 1.53
N THR A 58 -3.04 -27.19 1.17
CA THR A 58 -4.51 -27.20 1.35
C THR A 58 -4.97 -27.03 2.80
N LYS A 59 -4.08 -27.20 3.80
CA LYS A 59 -4.37 -26.92 5.23
C LYS A 59 -3.64 -25.69 5.80
N SER A 60 -2.84 -24.99 4.99
CA SER A 60 -2.06 -23.82 5.42
C SER A 60 -2.68 -22.50 4.95
N ILE A 61 -2.50 -21.41 5.70
CA ILE A 61 -2.79 -20.04 5.24
C ILE A 61 -1.49 -19.45 4.72
N ARG A 62 -1.51 -18.92 3.50
CA ARG A 62 -0.36 -18.23 2.91
C ARG A 62 -0.51 -16.72 3.10
N ALA A 63 0.57 -16.07 3.52
CA ALA A 63 0.67 -14.62 3.53
C ALA A 63 1.46 -14.18 2.29
N LEU A 64 0.77 -13.64 1.28
CA LEU A 64 1.34 -13.34 -0.03
C LEU A 64 1.75 -11.87 -0.14
N CYS A 65 3.04 -11.62 -0.35
CA CYS A 65 3.58 -10.28 -0.60
C CYS A 65 3.19 -9.77 -1.99
N ASN A 66 2.65 -8.54 -2.07
CA ASN A 66 2.27 -7.87 -3.32
C ASN A 66 1.35 -8.71 -4.23
N SER A 67 0.28 -9.26 -3.66
CA SER A 67 -0.73 -10.01 -4.41
C SER A 67 -1.98 -9.16 -4.59
N ASP A 68 -2.30 -8.84 -5.86
CA ASP A 68 -3.59 -8.26 -6.26
C ASP A 68 -4.71 -9.32 -6.20
N VAL A 69 -4.36 -10.60 -6.04
CA VAL A 69 -5.28 -11.74 -5.94
C VAL A 69 -4.94 -12.58 -4.72
N VAL A 70 -5.87 -12.59 -3.76
CA VAL A 70 -5.85 -13.48 -2.60
C VAL A 70 -6.82 -14.63 -2.88
N PHE A 71 -6.34 -15.86 -2.81
CA PHE A 71 -7.15 -17.04 -3.13
C PHE A 71 -7.69 -17.68 -1.85
N GLY A 72 -9.02 -17.76 -1.73
CA GLY A 72 -9.71 -18.44 -0.63
C GLY A 72 -9.25 -17.95 0.74
N LYS A 73 -8.68 -18.86 1.54
CA LYS A 73 -8.22 -18.67 2.92
C LYS A 73 -6.90 -17.89 3.10
N ASP A 74 -6.21 -17.52 2.03
CA ASP A 74 -4.93 -16.81 2.13
C ASP A 74 -5.10 -15.35 2.56
N THR A 75 -4.01 -14.68 2.95
CA THR A 75 -4.00 -13.24 3.21
C THR A 75 -2.93 -12.56 2.37
N SER A 76 -3.13 -11.30 1.98
CA SER A 76 -2.08 -10.48 1.40
C SER A 76 -1.33 -9.72 2.49
N LEU A 77 -0.02 -9.53 2.30
CA LEU A 77 0.74 -8.53 3.04
C LEU A 77 0.64 -7.21 2.27
N PRO A 78 0.08 -6.16 2.88
CA PRO A 78 -0.07 -4.87 2.20
C PRO A 78 1.30 -4.28 1.88
N GLU A 79 1.46 -3.70 0.68
CA GLU A 79 2.68 -2.97 0.35
C GLU A 79 2.75 -1.67 1.16
N THR A 80 3.79 -1.53 1.97
CA THR A 80 4.08 -0.28 2.68
C THR A 80 5.50 0.17 2.45
N PHE A 81 5.64 1.42 2.04
CA PHE A 81 6.94 1.97 1.76
C PHE A 81 7.61 2.48 3.05
N VAL A 82 8.53 1.69 3.60
CA VAL A 82 9.34 2.10 4.75
C VAL A 82 10.66 2.71 4.26
N ARG A 83 10.92 3.97 4.62
CA ARG A 83 12.15 4.69 4.20
C ARG A 83 13.34 4.41 5.10
N ASP A 84 13.11 4.48 6.40
CA ASP A 84 14.12 4.31 7.44
C ASP A 84 13.58 3.30 8.46
N PRO A 85 14.17 2.10 8.54
CA PRO A 85 13.77 1.08 9.51
C PRO A 85 13.88 1.52 10.98
N LYS A 86 14.77 2.49 11.30
CA LYS A 86 14.93 3.01 12.66
C LYS A 86 13.82 3.99 13.03
N LYS A 87 13.22 4.64 12.03
CA LYS A 87 12.14 5.63 12.18
C LYS A 87 11.04 5.37 11.15
N PRO A 88 10.31 4.24 11.23
CA PRO A 88 9.35 3.83 10.22
C PRO A 88 8.24 4.87 10.00
N LEU A 89 7.95 5.67 11.03
CA LEU A 89 6.92 6.70 11.03
C LEU A 89 7.39 8.10 10.55
N SER A 90 8.70 8.30 10.34
CA SER A 90 9.32 9.61 10.06
C SER A 90 8.75 10.36 8.85
N ASN A 91 8.11 9.65 7.93
CA ASN A 91 7.64 10.19 6.66
C ASN A 91 6.11 10.28 6.55
N ILE A 92 5.40 10.03 7.64
CA ILE A 92 3.93 10.12 7.71
C ILE A 92 3.49 11.59 7.69
N GLY A 93 2.22 11.81 7.35
CA GLY A 93 1.59 13.12 7.38
C GLY A 93 1.81 13.90 6.09
N GLY A 94 1.69 15.22 6.21
CA GLY A 94 1.71 16.17 5.11
C GLY A 94 1.00 17.45 5.51
N LYS A 95 0.91 18.42 4.59
CA LYS A 95 0.24 19.68 4.90
C LYS A 95 -1.25 19.47 5.18
N SER A 96 -1.85 20.35 5.97
CA SER A 96 -3.30 20.38 6.18
C SER A 96 -4.04 20.60 4.86
N ALA A 97 -5.34 20.29 4.82
CA ALA A 97 -6.19 20.48 3.65
C ALA A 97 -5.98 21.85 2.96
N THR A 98 -5.97 22.92 3.75
CA THR A 98 -5.88 24.32 3.31
C THR A 98 -4.48 24.75 2.89
N GLN A 99 -3.43 24.10 3.39
CA GLN A 99 -2.04 24.48 3.14
C GLN A 99 -1.42 23.76 1.94
N ARG A 100 -2.19 23.00 1.16
CA ARG A 100 -1.72 22.23 0.00
C ARG A 100 -1.83 23.07 -1.28
N PRO A 101 -0.72 23.60 -1.83
CA PRO A 101 -0.74 24.51 -2.98
C PRO A 101 -0.93 23.79 -4.32
N THR A 102 -0.71 22.47 -4.38
CA THR A 102 -0.82 21.69 -5.62
C THR A 102 -2.20 21.04 -5.65
N LEU A 103 -2.95 21.20 -6.76
CA LEU A 103 -4.28 20.60 -6.89
C LEU A 103 -4.16 19.08 -7.00
N ALA A 104 -3.34 18.59 -7.94
CA ALA A 104 -3.14 17.16 -8.13
C ALA A 104 -1.70 16.82 -8.49
N PHE A 105 -1.30 15.58 -8.19
CA PHE A 105 0.02 15.07 -8.54
C PHE A 105 -0.07 13.65 -9.12
N PHE A 106 0.73 13.43 -10.17
CA PHE A 106 1.03 12.12 -10.74
C PHE A 106 2.53 12.01 -11.06
N ALA A 107 3.11 10.83 -10.82
CA ALA A 107 4.42 10.48 -11.34
C ALA A 107 4.50 8.99 -11.65
N GLY A 108 4.87 8.63 -12.86
CA GLY A 108 5.00 7.23 -13.27
C GLY A 108 5.63 7.06 -14.64
N LYS A 109 6.29 5.91 -14.88
CA LYS A 109 6.77 5.58 -16.23
C LYS A 109 5.58 5.35 -17.18
N PRO A 110 5.68 5.75 -18.45
CA PRO A 110 4.60 5.57 -19.44
C PRO A 110 4.27 4.10 -19.71
N VAL A 111 5.25 3.20 -19.59
CA VAL A 111 5.12 1.78 -19.99
C VAL A 111 4.27 0.91 -19.06
N HIS A 112 3.75 1.45 -17.95
CA HIS A 112 3.00 0.66 -16.95
C HIS A 112 1.50 0.88 -17.10
N GLY A 113 0.91 0.33 -18.16
CA GLY A 113 -0.53 0.41 -18.47
C GLY A 113 -0.87 1.52 -19.46
N TYR A 114 -1.96 1.32 -20.21
CA TYR A 114 -2.33 2.15 -21.37
C TYR A 114 -2.81 3.56 -20.99
N LEU A 115 -3.30 3.77 -19.77
CA LEU A 115 -3.77 5.07 -19.28
C LEU A 115 -2.63 6.06 -18.97
N ARG A 116 -1.42 5.57 -18.65
CA ARG A 116 -0.32 6.46 -18.25
C ARG A 116 0.18 7.34 -19.40
N PRO A 117 0.39 6.82 -20.63
CA PRO A 117 0.72 7.67 -21.78
C PRO A 117 -0.34 8.75 -22.05
N ILE A 118 -1.63 8.42 -21.91
CA ILE A 118 -2.75 9.36 -22.09
C ILE A 118 -2.70 10.47 -21.03
N LEU A 119 -2.47 10.10 -19.76
CA LEU A 119 -2.34 11.07 -18.69
C LEU A 119 -1.08 11.95 -18.86
N LEU A 120 0.01 11.41 -19.40
CA LEU A 120 1.24 12.14 -19.64
C LEU A 120 1.18 13.06 -20.87
N SER A 121 0.37 12.71 -21.87
CA SER A 121 0.14 13.54 -23.06
C SER A 121 -0.80 14.70 -22.80
N TYR A 122 -1.63 14.61 -21.74
CA TYR A 122 -2.37 15.76 -21.24
C TYR A 122 -1.37 16.89 -20.94
N ARG A 123 -1.52 18.03 -21.64
CA ARG A 123 -0.64 19.24 -21.58
C ARG A 123 -0.73 19.96 -20.22
N GLY A 124 -0.47 19.22 -19.14
CA GLY A 124 -0.73 19.61 -17.76
C GLY A 124 0.32 20.55 -17.15
N ASN A 125 1.47 20.76 -17.78
CA ASN A 125 2.44 21.73 -17.25
C ASN A 125 2.25 23.15 -17.80
N ASP A 126 1.70 23.30 -19.01
CA ASP A 126 1.59 24.62 -19.66
C ASP A 126 0.21 25.27 -19.45
N LYS A 127 -0.88 24.49 -19.46
CA LYS A 127 -2.24 25.02 -19.27
C LYS A 127 -2.67 25.07 -17.80
N ASP A 128 -2.16 24.16 -16.97
CA ASP A 128 -2.63 23.95 -15.61
C ASP A 128 -1.47 23.79 -14.60
N PRO A 129 -0.79 24.89 -14.24
CA PRO A 129 0.43 24.84 -13.43
C PRO A 129 0.23 24.21 -12.03
N ASP A 130 -1.00 24.09 -11.56
CA ASP A 130 -1.41 23.45 -10.31
C ASP A 130 -1.61 21.92 -10.42
N LEU A 131 -1.63 21.37 -11.64
CA LEU A 131 -1.58 19.93 -11.92
C LEU A 131 -0.13 19.49 -12.18
N LYS A 132 0.43 18.72 -11.26
CA LYS A 132 1.82 18.26 -11.32
C LYS A 132 1.90 16.84 -11.85
N ILE A 133 1.89 16.71 -13.17
CA ILE A 133 1.91 15.42 -13.87
C ILE A 133 3.30 15.21 -14.47
N PHE A 134 3.96 14.13 -14.06
CA PHE A 134 5.31 13.81 -14.50
C PHE A 134 5.42 12.36 -14.94
N GLY A 135 6.37 12.11 -15.85
CA GLY A 135 6.84 10.77 -16.15
C GLY A 135 7.65 10.19 -14.98
N LYS A 136 8.84 9.68 -15.28
CA LYS A 136 9.81 9.30 -14.24
C LYS A 136 10.36 10.56 -13.56
N LEU A 137 10.08 10.75 -12.27
CA LEU A 137 10.71 11.81 -11.48
C LEU A 137 12.22 11.55 -11.33
N SER A 138 13.02 12.60 -11.52
CA SER A 138 14.45 12.55 -11.23
C SER A 138 14.69 12.44 -9.71
N ARG A 139 15.77 11.75 -9.34
CA ARG A 139 16.22 11.56 -7.95
C ARG A 139 17.32 12.54 -7.53
N THR A 140 17.61 13.56 -8.34
CA THR A 140 18.66 14.55 -8.08
C THR A 140 18.42 15.29 -6.76
N LYS A 141 19.50 15.50 -5.99
CA LYS A 141 19.52 16.29 -4.74
C LYS A 141 18.99 17.71 -5.02
N GLY A 142 18.08 18.22 -4.19
CA GLY A 142 17.50 19.58 -4.33
C GLY A 142 16.16 19.66 -5.09
N LYS A 143 15.78 18.67 -5.91
CA LYS A 143 14.44 18.63 -6.52
C LYS A 143 13.42 18.00 -5.56
N LYS A 144 12.17 18.50 -5.57
CA LYS A 144 11.07 17.88 -4.81
C LYS A 144 10.97 16.40 -5.20
N ASN A 145 11.21 15.51 -4.24
CA ASN A 145 11.04 14.08 -4.47
C ASN A 145 9.54 13.71 -4.41
N TYR A 146 9.20 12.52 -4.91
CA TYR A 146 7.84 11.99 -4.96
C TYR A 146 7.03 12.23 -3.66
N LEU A 147 7.65 12.01 -2.49
CA LEU A 147 6.99 12.17 -1.20
C LEU A 147 6.61 13.62 -0.92
N GLN A 148 7.44 14.58 -1.33
CA GLN A 148 7.12 15.99 -1.13
C GLN A 148 5.88 16.39 -1.92
N PHE A 149 5.74 15.93 -3.16
CA PHE A 149 4.52 16.15 -3.95
C PHE A 149 3.30 15.48 -3.32
N MET A 150 3.41 14.23 -2.83
CA MET A 150 2.33 13.56 -2.09
C MET A 150 1.88 14.38 -0.86
N LYS A 151 2.83 15.00 -0.16
CA LYS A 151 2.58 15.81 1.05
C LYS A 151 1.98 17.19 0.76
N THR A 152 2.20 17.75 -0.43
CA THR A 152 1.75 19.09 -0.81
C THR A 152 0.58 19.13 -1.78
N SER A 153 0.15 17.98 -2.32
CA SER A 153 -0.94 17.91 -3.31
C SER A 153 -2.27 17.57 -2.67
N LYS A 154 -3.36 18.23 -3.07
CA LYS A 154 -4.71 17.90 -2.58
C LYS A 154 -5.11 16.50 -3.04
N HIS A 155 -4.92 16.20 -4.32
CA HIS A 155 -5.24 14.92 -4.93
C HIS A 155 -3.97 14.20 -5.41
N CYS A 156 -4.00 12.87 -5.41
CA CYS A 156 -2.99 12.02 -6.04
C CYS A 156 -3.71 11.21 -7.10
N ILE A 157 -3.20 11.22 -8.33
CA ILE A 157 -3.84 10.53 -9.44
C ILE A 157 -3.28 9.11 -9.50
N CYS A 158 -4.17 8.12 -9.56
CA CYS A 158 -3.83 6.74 -9.86
C CYS A 158 -4.30 6.43 -11.28
N ALA A 159 -3.38 6.23 -12.20
CA ALA A 159 -3.67 5.81 -13.57
C ALA A 159 -3.66 4.27 -13.68
N LYS A 160 -4.35 3.61 -12.74
CA LYS A 160 -4.67 2.19 -12.73
C LYS A 160 -6.20 2.11 -12.81
N GLY A 161 -6.76 1.12 -13.50
CA GLY A 161 -8.21 0.97 -13.68
C GLY A 161 -8.98 0.88 -12.35
N VAL A 162 -10.31 0.74 -12.42
CA VAL A 162 -11.18 0.74 -11.23
C VAL A 162 -10.74 -0.32 -10.22
N GLU A 163 -10.34 0.12 -9.02
CA GLU A 163 -10.20 -0.73 -7.84
C GLU A 163 -11.37 -0.44 -6.88
N LEU A 164 -12.16 -1.47 -6.56
CA LEU A 164 -13.24 -1.40 -5.58
C LEU A 164 -12.62 -1.35 -4.15
N GLY A 165 -13.13 -0.47 -3.28
CA GLY A 165 -12.74 -0.45 -1.84
C GLY A 165 -11.80 0.68 -1.40
N VAL A 166 -11.57 1.71 -2.21
CA VAL A 166 -10.73 2.87 -1.84
C VAL A 166 -11.49 3.90 -1.00
N VAL A 167 -11.04 4.11 0.24
CA VAL A 167 -11.61 5.05 1.24
C VAL A 167 -11.58 6.52 0.75
N ARG A 168 -10.82 6.83 -0.31
CA ARG A 168 -10.65 8.17 -0.89
C ARG A 168 -10.36 8.12 -2.39
N ALA A 169 -11.36 7.76 -3.20
CA ALA A 169 -11.26 7.87 -4.65
C ALA A 169 -12.34 8.76 -5.25
N LEU A 170 -11.95 9.48 -6.28
CA LEU A 170 -12.84 10.06 -7.26
C LEU A 170 -12.56 9.31 -8.56
N PHE A 171 -13.56 8.63 -9.09
CA PHE A 171 -13.44 7.92 -10.36
C PHE A 171 -13.65 8.92 -11.49
N VAL A 172 -12.67 9.01 -12.38
CA VAL A 172 -12.70 9.88 -13.55
C VAL A 172 -12.65 8.95 -14.76
N ALA A 173 -13.63 9.06 -15.65
CA ALA A 173 -13.61 8.29 -16.88
C ALA A 173 -12.48 8.79 -17.78
N GLU A 174 -11.94 7.91 -18.61
CA GLU A 174 -10.84 8.25 -19.52
C GLU A 174 -11.17 9.44 -20.43
N LYS A 175 -12.39 9.47 -20.97
CA LYS A 175 -12.92 10.59 -21.78
C LYS A 175 -12.92 11.94 -21.05
N ASP A 176 -12.88 11.93 -19.72
CA ASP A 176 -12.96 13.11 -18.87
C ASP A 176 -11.57 13.60 -18.40
N ILE A 177 -10.48 12.90 -18.77
CA ILE A 177 -9.10 13.35 -18.51
C ILE A 177 -8.85 14.79 -18.98
N PRO A 178 -9.34 15.24 -20.16
CA PRO A 178 -9.20 16.64 -20.58
C PRO A 178 -9.81 17.65 -19.59
N ASN A 179 -10.85 17.25 -18.83
CA ASN A 179 -11.57 18.07 -17.87
C ASN A 179 -11.10 17.86 -16.41
N LEU A 180 -9.96 17.19 -16.22
CA LEU A 180 -9.49 16.74 -14.90
C LEU A 180 -9.43 17.87 -13.88
N LYS A 181 -8.91 19.04 -14.24
CA LYS A 181 -8.86 20.20 -13.34
C LYS A 181 -10.24 20.62 -12.86
N LYS A 182 -11.20 20.77 -13.79
CA LYS A 182 -12.58 21.17 -13.49
C LYS A 182 -13.25 20.18 -12.55
N ILE A 183 -13.06 18.89 -12.81
CA ILE A 183 -13.60 17.81 -11.97
C ILE A 183 -13.02 17.88 -10.56
N LEU A 184 -11.70 18.03 -10.42
CA LEU A 184 -11.05 18.12 -9.10
C LEU A 184 -11.44 19.40 -8.34
N MET A 185 -11.59 20.53 -9.03
CA MET A 185 -12.05 21.78 -8.42
C MET A 185 -13.55 21.75 -8.03
N SER A 186 -14.36 20.90 -8.67
CA SER A 186 -15.77 20.71 -8.30
C SER A 186 -15.95 20.03 -6.94
N VAL A 187 -14.90 19.40 -6.40
CA VAL A 187 -14.94 18.81 -5.06
C VAL A 187 -14.95 19.92 -4.03
N SER A 188 -16.09 20.09 -3.35
CA SER A 188 -16.22 21.09 -2.29
C SER A 188 -15.20 20.90 -1.18
N GLU A 189 -14.74 22.01 -0.58
CA GLU A 189 -13.78 21.99 0.53
C GLU A 189 -14.29 21.12 1.70
N ARG A 190 -15.60 21.14 1.97
CA ARG A 190 -16.25 20.27 2.97
C ARG A 190 -16.05 18.79 2.64
N ARG A 191 -16.35 18.37 1.41
CA ARG A 191 -16.19 16.98 0.96
C ARG A 191 -14.72 16.57 1.00
N TYR A 192 -13.83 17.43 0.54
CA TYR A 192 -12.39 17.20 0.55
C TYR A 192 -11.84 16.99 1.99
N ARG A 193 -12.24 17.83 2.95
CA ARG A 193 -11.85 17.68 4.37
C ARG A 193 -12.38 16.38 4.97
N GLN A 194 -13.65 16.03 4.70
CA GLN A 194 -14.23 14.76 5.16
C GLN A 194 -13.44 13.55 4.64
N MET A 195 -13.11 13.56 3.34
CA MET A 195 -12.28 12.53 2.72
C MET A 195 -10.88 12.45 3.36
N GLN A 196 -10.24 13.58 3.64
CA GLN A 196 -8.94 13.60 4.31
C GLN A 196 -9.02 13.05 5.75
N MET A 197 -10.07 13.40 6.50
CA MET A 197 -10.26 12.91 7.87
C MET A 197 -10.49 11.40 7.92
N ARG A 198 -11.25 10.83 6.99
CA ARG A 198 -11.44 9.37 6.88
C ARG A 198 -10.10 8.64 6.70
N VAL A 199 -9.24 9.15 5.82
CA VAL A 199 -7.89 8.60 5.62
C VAL A 199 -7.06 8.68 6.90
N LYS A 200 -7.07 9.83 7.60
CA LYS A 200 -6.34 9.96 8.88
C LYS A 200 -6.82 8.96 9.93
N ARG A 201 -8.14 8.69 10.01
CA ARG A 201 -8.70 7.72 10.96
C ARG A 201 -8.24 6.30 10.68
N VAL A 202 -8.17 5.90 9.40
CA VAL A 202 -7.74 4.54 9.04
C VAL A 202 -6.22 4.39 8.96
N GLN A 203 -5.49 5.47 8.71
CA GLN A 203 -4.04 5.45 8.47
C GLN A 203 -3.28 4.69 9.56
N LYS A 204 -3.65 4.85 10.84
CA LYS A 204 -3.02 4.18 11.98
C LYS A 204 -2.96 2.64 11.84
N HIS A 205 -3.92 2.06 11.11
CA HIS A 205 -4.01 0.62 10.86
C HIS A 205 -3.05 0.12 9.77
N PHE A 206 -2.42 1.04 9.06
CA PHE A 206 -1.49 0.76 7.97
C PHE A 206 -0.07 1.27 8.26
N LEU A 207 0.30 1.34 9.54
CA LEU A 207 1.63 1.79 9.99
C LEU A 207 2.40 0.66 10.66
N TRP A 208 3.71 0.63 10.44
CA TRP A 208 4.64 -0.21 11.18
C TRP A 208 5.23 0.56 12.35
N HIS A 209 5.04 0.05 13.55
CA HIS A 209 5.67 0.55 14.77
C HIS A 209 6.92 -0.29 15.09
N ALA A 210 7.90 0.33 15.74
CA ALA A 210 9.13 -0.36 16.14
C ALA A 210 8.86 -1.49 17.15
N LYS A 211 7.84 -1.29 17.98
CA LYS A 211 7.19 -2.27 18.85
C LYS A 211 5.73 -2.38 18.41
N ALA A 212 5.16 -3.57 18.38
CA ALA A 212 3.79 -3.74 17.92
C ALA A 212 2.81 -2.95 18.81
N GLU A 213 1.90 -2.19 18.19
CA GLU A 213 0.89 -1.38 18.87
C GLU A 213 -0.52 -1.82 18.50
N LYS A 214 -1.49 -1.65 19.41
CA LYS A 214 -2.86 -2.13 19.18
C LYS A 214 -3.43 -1.55 17.88
N TYR A 215 -3.93 -2.44 17.03
CA TYR A 215 -4.50 -2.13 15.71
C TYR A 215 -3.53 -1.56 14.69
N ASP A 216 -2.22 -1.68 14.88
CA ASP A 216 -1.24 -1.36 13.84
C ASP A 216 -1.25 -2.40 12.70
N MET A 217 -0.40 -2.19 11.69
CA MET A 217 -0.35 -3.10 10.55
C MET A 217 -0.05 -4.55 10.95
N PHE A 218 0.80 -4.76 11.96
CA PHE A 218 1.12 -6.10 12.47
C PHE A 218 -0.13 -6.81 12.99
N HIS A 219 -0.89 -6.15 13.87
CA HIS A 219 -2.12 -6.73 14.42
C HIS A 219 -3.22 -6.88 13.38
N MET A 220 -3.30 -5.98 12.40
CA MET A 220 -4.25 -6.13 11.29
C MET A 220 -3.96 -7.38 10.45
N ILE A 221 -2.68 -7.67 10.17
CA ILE A 221 -2.28 -8.90 9.47
C ILE A 221 -2.61 -10.13 10.32
N LEU A 222 -2.26 -10.13 11.62
CA LEU A 222 -2.60 -11.24 12.52
C LEU A 222 -4.10 -11.49 12.60
N HIS A 223 -4.90 -10.43 12.67
CA HIS A 223 -6.35 -10.52 12.64
C HIS A 223 -6.84 -11.16 11.34
N SER A 224 -6.36 -10.74 10.17
CA SER A 224 -6.73 -11.35 8.89
C SER A 224 -6.36 -12.83 8.82
N VAL A 225 -5.17 -13.20 9.29
CA VAL A 225 -4.73 -14.60 9.36
C VAL A 225 -5.66 -15.42 10.26
N TRP A 226 -5.97 -14.89 11.46
CA TRP A 226 -6.84 -15.59 12.40
C TRP A 226 -8.28 -15.71 11.89
N PHE A 227 -8.83 -14.63 11.33
CA PHE A 227 -10.15 -14.61 10.72
C PHE A 227 -10.26 -15.66 9.62
N ASN A 228 -9.30 -15.71 8.70
CA ASN A 228 -9.31 -16.72 7.65
C ASN A 228 -9.16 -18.14 8.20
N ARG A 229 -8.38 -18.33 9.27
CA ARG A 229 -8.24 -19.65 9.91
C ARG A 229 -9.57 -20.17 10.45
N VAL A 230 -10.29 -19.31 11.15
CA VAL A 230 -11.55 -19.69 11.80
C VAL A 230 -12.67 -19.85 10.78
N PHE A 231 -12.77 -18.94 9.81
CA PHE A 231 -13.97 -18.82 8.97
C PHE A 231 -13.80 -19.27 7.51
N GLN A 232 -12.58 -19.55 7.04
CA GLN A 232 -12.32 -19.90 5.63
C GLN A 232 -11.61 -21.24 5.43
N ILE A 233 -11.12 -21.91 6.50
CA ILE A 233 -10.49 -23.24 6.38
C ILE A 233 -11.52 -24.39 6.39
N TYR A 234 -12.70 -24.15 6.97
CA TYR A 234 -13.75 -25.18 7.14
C TYR A 234 -14.89 -25.09 6.12
N VAL A 235 -14.72 -24.30 5.06
CA VAL A 235 -15.67 -24.19 3.94
C VAL A 235 -15.03 -24.76 2.69
#